data_AF-A0A414WS69-F1
#
_entry.id   AF-A0A414WS69-F1
#
_cell.length_a   1.000
_cell.length_b   1.000
_cell.length_c   1.000
_cell.angle_alpha   90.00
_cell.angle_beta   90.00
_cell.angle_gamma   90.00
#
_symmetry.space_group_name_H-M   'P 1'
#
loop_
_entity.id
_entity.type
_entity.pdbx_description
1 polymer ?
#
loop_
_entity_poly.entity_id
_entity_poly.type
_entity_poly.pdbx_seq_one_letter_code
_entity_poly.pdbx_strand_id
1 'polypeptide(L)'
;MKDKELLEMNIADTIIERPIGFNIGSQQFYLYPPTLGMTYHLAGLFKSLGADARLVSTNPYLEAIRLCTEKKEVVCRILSNFTFNRKEDVFDSVKIEARTKEFSELEVEELATMFTIVLSGDNTEEFIKFFGIDKERLERNRIAAVKKDNNSITFGGNSTYGTLIDFACQRYGWTMDYVVWGISYANLKMLMADAITTIYLSEDERKLLGKGAGEVINADDPRNRELVREMIRE
;
A
#
# COMPACT_ATOMS: atom_id res chain seq x y z
N MET A 1 2.91 9.37 -20.64
CA MET A 1 3.61 10.59 -20.14
C MET A 1 2.75 11.25 -19.07
N LYS A 2 1.52 11.69 -19.40
CA LYS A 2 0.55 12.23 -18.43
C LYS A 2 0.23 11.30 -17.25
N ASP A 3 0.05 10.00 -17.49
CA ASP A 3 -0.26 9.03 -16.42
C ASP A 3 0.94 8.77 -15.50
N LYS A 4 2.16 8.90 -16.03
CA LYS A 4 3.39 8.72 -15.27
C LYS A 4 3.63 9.91 -14.33
N GLU A 5 3.46 11.13 -14.86
CA GLU A 5 3.56 12.37 -14.07
C GLU A 5 2.51 12.40 -12.95
N LEU A 6 1.27 12.00 -13.24
CA LEU A 6 0.22 11.89 -12.23
C LEU A 6 0.59 10.89 -11.13
N LEU A 7 1.17 9.74 -11.49
CA LEU A 7 1.60 8.75 -10.52
C LEU A 7 2.78 9.26 -9.67
N GLU A 8 3.75 9.95 -10.27
CA GLU A 8 4.86 10.59 -9.54
C GLU A 8 4.36 11.66 -8.55
N MET A 9 3.33 12.43 -8.93
CA MET A 9 2.66 13.37 -8.02
C MET A 9 1.95 12.65 -6.88
N ASN A 10 1.21 11.57 -7.16
CA ASN A 10 0.53 10.76 -6.14
C ASN A 10 1.52 10.14 -5.15
N ILE A 11 2.69 9.71 -5.63
CA ILE A 11 3.79 9.23 -4.78
C ILE A 11 4.27 10.36 -3.86
N ALA A 12 4.54 11.55 -4.41
CA ALA A 12 5.00 12.68 -3.62
C ALA A 12 3.98 13.09 -2.54
N ASP A 13 2.70 13.20 -2.91
CA ASP A 13 1.61 13.51 -1.99
C ASP A 13 1.45 12.42 -0.90
N THR A 14 1.66 11.14 -1.25
CA THR A 14 1.65 10.04 -0.26
C THR A 14 2.81 10.16 0.73
N ILE A 15 4.03 10.41 0.26
CA ILE A 15 5.23 10.51 1.11
C ILE A 15 5.07 11.64 2.14
N ILE A 16 4.52 12.79 1.73
CA ILE A 16 4.30 13.93 2.64
C ILE A 16 2.97 13.85 3.41
N GLU A 17 2.20 12.78 3.20
CA GLU A 17 0.89 12.54 3.81
C GLU A 17 -0.09 13.69 3.59
N ARG A 18 -0.11 14.22 2.36
CA ARG A 18 -0.91 15.38 2.01
C ARG A 18 -2.40 15.09 2.19
N PRO A 19 -3.11 15.84 3.06
CA PRO A 19 -4.55 15.70 3.16
C PRO A 19 -5.24 16.33 1.95
N ILE A 20 -6.41 15.79 1.61
CA ILE A 20 -7.23 16.33 0.53
C ILE A 20 -8.23 17.31 1.12
N GLY A 21 -8.06 18.60 0.81
CA GLY A 21 -8.93 19.67 1.29
C GLY A 21 -10.20 19.81 0.48
N PHE A 22 -11.32 20.11 1.15
CA PHE A 22 -12.61 20.40 0.53
C PHE A 22 -13.40 21.37 1.40
N ASN A 23 -14.43 22.00 0.83
CA ASN A 23 -15.28 22.94 1.55
C ASN A 23 -16.72 22.42 1.60
N ILE A 24 -17.37 22.57 2.75
CA ILE A 24 -18.82 22.42 2.90
C ILE A 24 -19.34 23.76 3.38
N GLY A 25 -20.13 24.42 2.53
CA GLY A 25 -20.55 25.80 2.77
C GLY A 25 -19.35 26.74 2.94
N SER A 26 -19.23 27.34 4.13
CA SER A 26 -18.13 28.26 4.47
C SER A 26 -16.99 27.60 5.26
N GLN A 27 -17.13 26.32 5.63
CA GLN A 27 -16.18 25.62 6.47
C GLN A 27 -15.27 24.73 5.63
N GLN A 28 -13.97 24.75 5.96
CA GLN A 28 -12.96 23.95 5.30
C GLN A 28 -12.69 22.66 6.08
N PHE A 29 -12.57 21.56 5.34
CA PHE A 29 -12.32 20.23 5.85
C PHE A 29 -11.17 19.58 5.08
N TYR A 30 -10.67 18.49 5.64
CA TYR A 30 -9.59 17.71 5.09
C TYR A 30 -9.91 16.23 5.23
N LEU A 31 -9.59 15.42 4.22
CA LEU A 31 -9.50 13.97 4.34
C LEU A 31 -8.03 13.62 4.53
N TYR A 32 -7.70 13.05 5.68
CA TYR A 32 -6.34 12.63 6.00
C TYR A 32 -6.08 11.20 5.51
N PRO A 33 -4.85 10.89 5.06
CA PRO A 33 -4.45 9.52 4.79
C PRO A 33 -4.63 8.64 6.04
N PRO A 34 -5.24 7.45 5.92
CA PRO A 34 -5.54 6.64 7.08
C PRO A 34 -4.28 6.01 7.65
N THR A 35 -4.18 5.98 8.98
CA THR A 35 -3.14 5.25 9.71
C THR A 35 -3.53 3.77 9.84
N LEU A 36 -2.59 2.93 10.28
CA LEU A 36 -2.88 1.51 10.55
C LEU A 36 -3.99 1.38 11.61
N GLY A 37 -3.92 2.15 12.69
CA GLY A 37 -4.91 2.16 13.76
C GLY A 37 -6.28 2.57 13.28
N MET A 38 -6.36 3.60 12.45
CA MET A 38 -7.61 4.05 11.83
C MET A 38 -8.21 2.98 10.91
N THR A 39 -7.37 2.29 10.14
CA THR A 39 -7.80 1.18 9.26
C THR A 39 -8.47 0.07 10.06
N TYR A 40 -7.88 -0.32 11.20
CA TYR A 40 -8.47 -1.32 12.09
C TYR A 40 -9.71 -0.81 12.83
N HIS A 41 -9.71 0.46 13.27
CA HIS A 41 -10.85 1.10 13.92
C HIS A 41 -12.10 1.07 13.01
N LEU A 42 -11.91 1.36 11.72
CA LEU A 42 -12.99 1.43 10.74
C LEU A 42 -13.31 0.10 10.05
N ALA A 43 -12.51 -0.95 10.27
CA ALA A 43 -12.66 -2.23 9.57
C ALA A 43 -14.07 -2.84 9.69
N GLY A 44 -14.68 -2.73 10.87
CA GLY A 44 -16.07 -3.18 11.09
C GLY A 44 -17.09 -2.39 10.27
N LEU A 45 -16.92 -1.07 10.18
CA LEU A 45 -17.80 -0.20 9.40
C LEU A 45 -17.63 -0.48 7.89
N PHE A 46 -16.40 -0.56 7.39
CA PHE A 46 -16.13 -0.93 6.00
C PHE A 46 -16.71 -2.30 5.63
N LYS A 47 -16.58 -3.29 6.52
CA LYS A 47 -17.21 -4.61 6.30
C LYS A 47 -18.74 -4.51 6.22
N SER A 48 -19.36 -3.67 7.05
CA SER A 48 -20.81 -3.48 7.08
C SER A 48 -21.38 -2.78 5.84
N LEU A 49 -20.55 -2.03 5.10
CA LEU A 49 -20.96 -1.41 3.83
C LEU A 49 -21.27 -2.45 2.75
N GLY A 50 -20.59 -3.60 2.78
CA GLY A 50 -20.71 -4.61 1.72
C GLY A 50 -20.31 -4.05 0.35
N ALA A 51 -19.20 -3.31 0.30
CA ALA A 51 -18.71 -2.72 -0.95
C ALA A 51 -18.34 -3.80 -1.97
N ASP A 52 -18.73 -3.64 -3.23
CA ASP A 52 -18.31 -4.52 -4.31
C ASP A 52 -16.89 -4.13 -4.77
N ALA A 53 -15.90 -4.93 -4.38
CA ALA A 53 -14.50 -4.72 -4.73
C ALA A 53 -14.27 -4.58 -6.25
N ARG A 54 -15.07 -5.23 -7.10
CA ARG A 54 -14.97 -5.09 -8.56
C ARG A 54 -15.45 -3.72 -9.01
N LEU A 55 -16.53 -3.21 -8.44
CA LEU A 55 -17.01 -1.87 -8.74
C LEU A 55 -16.06 -0.80 -8.19
N VAL A 56 -15.52 -0.98 -6.99
CA VAL A 56 -14.48 -0.09 -6.44
C VAL A 56 -13.29 0.02 -7.40
N SER A 57 -12.84 -1.10 -7.97
CA SER A 57 -11.70 -1.07 -8.90
C SER A 57 -12.02 -0.51 -10.30
N THR A 58 -13.28 -0.59 -10.77
CA THR A 58 -13.63 -0.25 -12.16
C THR A 58 -14.35 1.09 -12.28
N ASN A 59 -15.23 1.41 -11.33
CA ASN A 59 -15.95 2.68 -11.25
C ASN A 59 -16.27 3.01 -9.77
N PRO A 60 -15.26 3.47 -9.00
CA PRO A 60 -15.43 3.73 -7.58
C PRO A 60 -16.46 4.81 -7.26
N TYR A 61 -16.70 5.77 -8.17
CA TYR A 61 -17.74 6.77 -8.00
C TYR A 61 -19.15 6.17 -8.02
N LEU A 62 -19.41 5.23 -8.94
CA LEU A 62 -20.70 4.54 -9.00
C LEU A 62 -20.97 3.75 -7.72
N GLU A 63 -19.95 3.05 -7.20
CA GLU A 63 -20.08 2.33 -5.94
C GLU A 63 -20.26 3.27 -4.75
N ALA A 64 -19.55 4.41 -4.74
CA ALA A 64 -19.73 5.44 -3.72
C ALA A 64 -21.17 5.97 -3.69
N ILE A 65 -21.78 6.27 -4.84
CA ILE A 65 -23.19 6.70 -4.93
C ILE A 65 -24.12 5.65 -4.34
N ARG A 66 -23.94 4.37 -4.73
CA ARG A 66 -24.75 3.26 -4.21
C ARG A 66 -24.66 3.16 -2.69
N LEU A 67 -23.44 3.18 -2.14
CA LEU A 67 -23.20 3.11 -0.71
C LEU A 67 -23.72 4.34 0.05
N CYS A 68 -23.58 5.54 -0.51
CA CYS A 68 -24.13 6.76 0.07
C CYS A 68 -25.67 6.74 0.09
N THR A 69 -26.30 6.11 -0.89
CA THR A 69 -27.75 5.95 -0.96
C THR A 69 -28.27 4.91 0.03
N GLU A 70 -27.66 3.72 0.07
CA GLU A 70 -28.15 2.60 0.86
C GLU A 70 -27.69 2.61 2.32
N LYS A 71 -26.52 3.20 2.59
CA LYS A 71 -25.79 3.12 3.87
C LYS A 71 -25.27 4.49 4.31
N LYS A 72 -26.03 5.56 4.03
CA LYS A 72 -25.65 6.96 4.28
C LYS A 72 -25.01 7.19 5.66
N GLU A 73 -25.64 6.69 6.72
CA GLU A 73 -25.16 6.86 8.10
C GLU A 73 -23.76 6.26 8.32
N VAL A 74 -23.53 5.04 7.81
CA VAL A 74 -22.23 4.35 7.92
C VAL A 74 -21.16 5.12 7.13
N VAL A 75 -21.50 5.57 5.92
CA VAL A 75 -20.59 6.38 5.08
C VAL A 75 -20.23 7.69 5.77
N CYS A 76 -21.22 8.42 6.31
CA CYS A 76 -20.99 9.68 7.03
C CYS A 76 -20.07 9.47 8.24
N ARG A 77 -20.24 8.37 8.97
CA ARG A 77 -19.38 8.03 10.11
C ARG A 77 -17.94 7.71 9.69
N ILE A 78 -17.76 7.00 8.59
CA ILE A 78 -16.43 6.73 8.02
C ILE A 78 -15.79 8.05 7.60
N LEU A 79 -16.46 8.85 6.76
CA LEU A 79 -15.94 10.15 6.31
C LEU A 79 -15.58 11.06 7.47
N SER A 80 -16.40 11.08 8.52
CA SER A 80 -16.13 11.87 9.73
C SER A 80 -14.80 11.50 10.37
N ASN A 81 -14.52 10.20 10.50
CA ASN A 81 -13.24 9.73 11.02
C ASN A 81 -12.08 10.20 10.14
N PHE A 82 -12.22 10.12 8.81
CA PHE A 82 -11.22 10.60 7.85
C PHE A 82 -10.92 12.11 7.97
N THR A 83 -11.75 12.89 8.66
CA THR A 83 -11.47 14.30 8.94
C THR A 83 -10.63 14.58 10.17
N PHE A 84 -10.19 13.54 10.89
CA PHE A 84 -9.33 13.66 12.06
C PHE A 84 -8.02 12.88 11.85
N ASN A 85 -6.90 13.46 12.25
CA ASN A 85 -5.56 12.87 12.10
C ASN A 85 -4.87 12.52 13.42
N ARG A 86 -5.54 12.75 14.56
CA ARG A 86 -5.04 12.38 15.88
C ARG A 86 -5.84 11.23 16.44
N LYS A 87 -5.13 10.30 17.09
CA LYS A 87 -5.72 9.15 17.77
C LYS A 87 -6.83 9.57 18.74
N GLU A 88 -6.60 10.61 19.53
CA GLU A 88 -7.54 11.09 20.55
C GLU A 88 -8.84 11.58 19.91
N ASP A 89 -8.76 12.24 18.76
CA ASP A 89 -9.91 12.77 18.04
C ASP A 89 -10.73 11.65 17.38
N VAL A 90 -10.06 10.61 16.86
CA VAL A 90 -10.72 9.42 16.28
C VAL A 90 -11.52 8.64 17.35
N PHE A 91 -11.06 8.61 18.59
CA PHE A 91 -11.77 7.97 19.70
C PHE A 91 -12.74 8.90 20.46
N ASP A 92 -12.82 10.17 20.10
CA ASP A 92 -13.76 11.13 20.70
C ASP A 92 -15.14 10.97 20.04
N SER A 93 -16.00 10.16 20.66
CA SER A 93 -17.34 9.87 20.12
C SER A 93 -18.19 11.12 19.92
N VAL A 94 -18.03 12.15 20.76
CA VAL A 94 -18.80 13.39 20.66
C VAL A 94 -18.39 14.16 19.40
N LYS A 95 -17.08 14.28 19.13
CA LYS A 95 -16.59 14.90 17.89
C LYS A 95 -17.02 14.12 16.65
N ILE A 96 -16.89 12.80 16.69
CA ILE A 96 -17.26 11.94 15.56
C ILE A 96 -18.76 12.05 15.27
N GLU A 97 -19.61 12.00 16.29
CA GLU A 97 -21.07 12.11 16.13
C GLU A 97 -21.49 13.49 15.61
N ALA A 98 -20.88 14.57 16.13
CA ALA A 98 -21.15 15.91 15.64
C ALA A 98 -20.81 16.06 14.14
N ARG A 99 -19.63 15.57 13.73
CA ARG A 99 -19.20 15.58 12.32
C ARG A 99 -20.06 14.66 11.44
N THR A 100 -20.48 13.52 11.98
CA THR A 100 -21.35 12.56 11.27
C THR A 100 -22.71 13.20 10.97
N LYS A 101 -23.25 13.95 11.93
CA LYS A 101 -24.50 14.70 11.75
C LYS A 101 -24.34 15.79 10.69
N GLU A 102 -23.27 16.56 10.73
CA GLU A 102 -22.94 17.58 9.72
C GLU A 102 -22.89 16.98 8.30
N PHE A 103 -22.27 15.80 8.14
CA PHE A 103 -22.22 15.11 6.84
C PHE A 103 -23.55 14.46 6.43
N SER A 104 -24.40 14.09 7.39
CA SER A 104 -25.70 13.49 7.07
C SER A 104 -26.66 14.45 6.36
N GLU A 105 -26.41 15.75 6.48
CA GLU A 105 -27.19 16.83 5.84
C GLU A 105 -26.79 17.07 4.37
N LEU A 106 -25.67 16.49 3.92
CA LEU A 106 -25.17 16.65 2.54
C LEU A 106 -25.93 15.81 1.53
N GLU A 107 -25.90 16.24 0.27
CA GLU A 107 -26.45 15.49 -0.83
C GLU A 107 -25.61 14.25 -1.14
N VAL A 108 -26.25 13.25 -1.75
CA VAL A 108 -25.61 11.95 -2.02
C VAL A 108 -24.40 12.11 -2.95
N GLU A 109 -24.47 13.00 -3.92
CA GLU A 109 -23.40 13.29 -4.88
C GLU A 109 -22.17 13.92 -4.21
N GLU A 110 -22.39 14.81 -3.24
CA GLU A 110 -21.31 15.42 -2.46
C GLU A 110 -20.60 14.35 -1.62
N LEU A 111 -21.38 13.53 -0.90
CA LEU A 111 -20.86 12.42 -0.12
C LEU A 111 -20.11 11.41 -0.98
N ALA A 112 -20.66 11.06 -2.15
CA ALA A 112 -20.05 10.09 -3.05
C ALA A 112 -18.72 10.61 -3.63
N THR A 113 -18.63 11.91 -3.93
CA THR A 113 -17.38 12.53 -4.38
C THR A 113 -16.28 12.37 -3.34
N MET A 114 -16.58 12.69 -2.08
CA MET A 114 -15.63 12.52 -0.97
C MET A 114 -15.32 11.04 -0.70
N PHE A 115 -16.34 10.18 -0.75
CA PHE A 115 -16.18 8.78 -0.42
C PHE A 115 -15.46 7.99 -1.52
N THR A 116 -15.52 8.44 -2.77
CA THR A 116 -14.71 7.92 -3.88
C THR A 116 -13.21 8.04 -3.57
N ILE A 117 -12.79 9.15 -2.96
CA ILE A 117 -11.40 9.36 -2.56
C ILE A 117 -10.99 8.33 -1.50
N VAL A 118 -11.88 8.05 -0.54
CA VAL A 118 -11.64 7.05 0.51
C VAL A 118 -11.56 5.64 -0.07
N LEU A 119 -12.46 5.28 -0.99
CA LEU A 119 -12.48 3.96 -1.64
C LEU A 119 -11.26 3.71 -2.54
N SER A 120 -10.78 4.76 -3.21
CA SER A 120 -9.66 4.70 -4.16
C SER A 120 -8.32 5.15 -3.55
N GLY A 121 -8.27 5.38 -2.23
CA GLY A 121 -7.11 6.02 -1.59
C GLY A 121 -5.87 5.13 -1.47
N ASP A 122 -6.00 3.81 -1.67
CA ASP A 122 -4.88 2.88 -1.55
C ASP A 122 -4.19 2.59 -2.89
N ASN A 123 -3.16 3.38 -3.20
CA ASN A 123 -2.38 3.26 -4.44
C ASN A 123 -1.08 2.45 -4.28
N THR A 124 -0.90 1.75 -3.14
CA THR A 124 0.39 1.12 -2.82
C THR A 124 0.79 0.03 -3.81
N GLU A 125 -0.16 -0.71 -4.39
CA GLU A 125 0.15 -1.70 -5.43
C GLU A 125 0.68 -1.05 -6.72
N GLU A 126 0.15 0.11 -7.09
CA GLU A 126 0.62 0.86 -8.26
C GLU A 126 2.05 1.36 -8.03
N PHE A 127 2.35 1.86 -6.82
CA PHE A 127 3.70 2.28 -6.45
C PHE A 127 4.67 1.11 -6.47
N ILE A 128 4.28 -0.05 -5.92
CA ILE A 128 5.10 -1.27 -5.93
C ILE A 128 5.49 -1.66 -7.36
N LYS A 129 4.53 -1.62 -8.30
CA LYS A 129 4.79 -1.92 -9.72
C LYS A 129 5.65 -0.85 -10.39
N PHE A 130 5.40 0.42 -10.09
CA PHE A 130 6.13 1.55 -10.65
C PHE A 130 7.62 1.51 -10.30
N PHE A 131 7.95 1.20 -9.05
CA PHE A 131 9.33 1.06 -8.59
C PHE A 131 9.95 -0.30 -8.97
N GLY A 132 9.18 -1.24 -9.52
CA GLY A 132 9.67 -2.58 -9.87
C GLY A 132 9.91 -3.49 -8.66
N ILE A 133 9.37 -3.14 -7.49
CA ILE A 133 9.50 -3.91 -6.24
C ILE A 133 8.85 -5.30 -6.39
N ASP A 134 7.78 -5.40 -7.19
CA ASP A 134 7.15 -6.67 -7.56
C ASP A 134 8.15 -7.62 -8.26
N LYS A 135 8.95 -7.11 -9.20
CA LYS A 135 9.98 -7.88 -9.90
C LYS A 135 11.11 -8.29 -8.95
N GLU A 136 11.53 -7.41 -8.05
CA GLU A 136 12.53 -7.73 -7.04
C GLU A 136 12.03 -8.80 -6.05
N ARG A 137 10.74 -8.80 -5.69
CA ARG A 137 10.13 -9.85 -4.87
C ARG A 137 10.18 -11.20 -5.57
N LEU A 138 9.85 -11.25 -6.87
CA LEU A 138 9.97 -12.48 -7.66
C LEU A 138 11.41 -13.00 -7.71
N GLU A 139 12.37 -12.10 -7.92
CA GLU A 139 13.78 -12.46 -7.94
C GLU A 139 14.28 -12.93 -6.56
N ARG A 140 13.86 -12.29 -5.46
CA ARG A 140 14.16 -12.77 -4.09
C ARG A 140 13.64 -14.18 -3.85
N ASN A 141 12.42 -14.49 -4.30
CA ASN A 141 11.85 -15.84 -4.20
C ASN A 141 12.66 -16.86 -5.02
N ARG A 142 13.09 -16.48 -6.23
CA ARG A 142 13.97 -17.31 -7.07
C ARG A 142 15.32 -17.57 -6.39
N ILE A 143 15.92 -16.55 -5.80
CA ILE A 143 17.18 -16.67 -5.05
C ILE A 143 17.01 -17.58 -3.83
N ALA A 144 15.93 -17.40 -3.06
CA ALA A 144 15.65 -18.20 -1.87
C ALA A 144 15.50 -19.70 -2.19
N ALA A 145 14.96 -20.04 -3.37
CA ALA A 145 14.81 -21.42 -3.81
C ALA A 145 16.14 -22.12 -4.16
N VAL A 146 17.17 -21.36 -4.53
CA VAL A 146 18.51 -21.89 -4.90
C VAL A 146 19.44 -21.95 -3.70
N LYS A 147 19.14 -21.20 -2.63
CA LYS A 147 19.99 -21.10 -1.44
C LYS A 147 20.05 -22.43 -0.69
N LYS A 148 21.21 -23.08 -0.71
CA LYS A 148 21.37 -24.46 -0.21
C LYS A 148 21.62 -24.54 1.30
N ASP A 149 22.21 -23.49 1.88
CA ASP A 149 22.63 -23.42 3.30
C ASP A 149 21.65 -22.61 4.16
N ASN A 150 20.37 -22.95 4.13
CA ASN A 150 19.41 -22.38 5.08
C ASN A 150 19.33 -23.26 6.35
N ASN A 151 20.40 -23.27 7.16
CA ASN A 151 20.32 -23.71 8.57
C ASN A 151 19.45 -22.78 9.44
N SER A 152 18.81 -21.78 8.84
CA SER A 152 17.89 -20.85 9.49
C SER A 152 16.45 -21.34 9.37
N ILE A 153 15.80 -21.53 10.51
CA ILE A 153 14.35 -21.68 10.61
C ILE A 153 13.79 -20.36 11.15
N THR A 154 12.84 -19.76 10.42
CA THR A 154 12.18 -18.52 10.84
C THR A 154 10.84 -18.85 11.49
N PHE A 155 10.57 -18.25 12.65
CA PHE A 155 9.29 -18.34 13.36
C PHE A 155 8.67 -16.94 13.49
N GLY A 156 7.34 -16.88 13.48
CA GLY A 156 6.62 -15.60 13.55
C GLY A 156 6.31 -14.99 12.19
N GLY A 157 5.85 -13.74 12.16
CA GLY A 157 5.44 -13.06 10.91
C GLY A 157 4.06 -13.50 10.38
N ASN A 158 3.20 -14.07 11.24
CA ASN A 158 1.90 -14.61 10.82
C ASN A 158 0.74 -13.59 10.86
N SER A 159 0.98 -12.43 11.47
CA SER A 159 -0.04 -11.38 11.66
C SER A 159 0.58 -10.01 11.44
N THR A 160 -0.27 -8.98 11.36
CA THR A 160 0.16 -7.58 11.28
C THR A 160 1.13 -7.18 12.39
N TYR A 161 1.02 -7.81 13.57
CA TYR A 161 1.99 -7.62 14.64
C TYR A 161 3.40 -8.02 14.21
N GLY A 162 3.57 -9.16 13.55
CA GLY A 162 4.89 -9.63 13.11
C GLY A 162 5.33 -9.05 11.76
N THR A 163 4.41 -8.84 10.82
CA THR A 163 4.76 -8.44 9.44
C THR A 163 4.96 -6.94 9.27
N LEU A 164 4.27 -6.11 10.06
CA LEU A 164 4.35 -4.65 9.98
C LEU A 164 4.86 -4.03 11.27
N ILE A 165 4.20 -4.31 12.41
CA ILE A 165 4.46 -3.57 13.65
C ILE A 165 5.84 -3.90 14.22
N ASP A 166 6.11 -5.18 14.49
CA ASP A 166 7.37 -5.66 15.05
C ASP A 166 8.54 -5.31 14.11
N PHE A 167 8.37 -5.53 12.80
CA PHE A 167 9.39 -5.14 11.82
C PHE A 167 9.72 -3.65 11.90
N ALA A 168 8.71 -2.76 11.90
CA ALA A 168 8.95 -1.32 11.93
C ALA A 168 9.59 -0.88 13.26
N CYS A 169 9.12 -1.43 14.38
CA CYS A 169 9.70 -1.19 15.70
C CYS A 169 11.16 -1.62 15.77
N GLN A 170 11.50 -2.82 15.30
CA GLN A 170 12.87 -3.34 15.34
C GLN A 170 13.81 -2.61 14.37
N ARG A 171 13.34 -2.32 13.15
CA ARG A 171 14.19 -1.73 12.10
C ARG A 171 14.42 -0.24 12.29
N TYR A 172 13.37 0.51 12.66
CA TYR A 172 13.43 1.97 12.72
C TYR A 172 13.45 2.52 14.14
N GLY A 173 13.32 1.67 15.17
CA GLY A 173 13.29 2.09 16.58
C GLY A 173 12.01 2.87 16.94
N TRP A 174 10.97 2.75 16.13
CA TRP A 174 9.71 3.45 16.36
C TRP A 174 8.90 2.81 17.47
N THR A 175 8.13 3.63 18.19
CA THR A 175 7.17 3.12 19.16
C THR A 175 6.00 2.46 18.44
N MET A 176 5.37 1.47 19.08
CA MET A 176 4.14 0.87 18.55
C MET A 176 3.06 1.94 18.31
N ASP A 177 2.97 2.95 19.18
CA ASP A 177 2.01 4.03 19.02
C ASP A 177 2.26 4.84 17.73
N TYR A 178 3.52 5.17 17.44
CA TYR A 178 3.87 5.85 16.18
C TYR A 178 3.59 4.97 14.96
N VAL A 179 3.95 3.68 14.99
CA VAL A 179 3.68 2.77 13.87
C VAL A 179 2.18 2.62 13.61
N VAL A 180 1.36 2.63 14.66
CA VAL A 180 -0.08 2.44 14.54
C VAL A 180 -0.79 3.75 14.20
N TRP A 181 -0.39 4.88 14.76
CA TRP A 181 -1.14 6.15 14.71
C TRP A 181 -0.36 7.36 14.18
N GLY A 182 0.96 7.29 14.13
CA GLY A 182 1.82 8.42 13.80
C GLY A 182 2.26 8.49 12.33
N ILE A 183 2.00 7.44 11.54
CA ILE A 183 2.33 7.37 10.12
C ILE A 183 1.16 6.80 9.32
N SER A 184 0.98 7.28 8.10
CA SER A 184 -0.01 6.75 7.17
C SER A 184 0.26 5.28 6.84
N TYR A 185 -0.81 4.52 6.65
CA TYR A 185 -0.71 3.10 6.34
C TYR A 185 -0.04 2.86 4.99
N ALA A 186 -0.23 3.76 4.02
CA ALA A 186 0.44 3.72 2.73
C ALA A 186 1.97 3.82 2.88
N ASN A 187 2.47 4.82 3.62
CA ASN A 187 3.90 4.96 3.87
C ASN A 187 4.46 3.77 4.66
N LEU A 188 3.76 3.29 5.68
CA LEU A 188 4.17 2.09 6.41
C LEU A 188 4.33 0.89 5.47
N LYS A 189 3.34 0.62 4.61
CA LYS A 189 3.40 -0.46 3.62
C LYS A 189 4.55 -0.29 2.64
N MET A 190 4.80 0.92 2.14
CA MET A 190 5.89 1.18 1.21
C MET A 190 7.26 0.98 1.86
N LEU A 191 7.45 1.44 3.09
CA LEU A 191 8.69 1.22 3.84
C LEU A 191 8.99 -0.26 4.07
N MET A 192 7.95 -1.09 4.30
CA MET A 192 8.14 -2.54 4.41
C MET A 192 8.42 -3.17 3.04
N ALA A 193 7.70 -2.72 2.02
CA ALA A 193 7.79 -3.27 0.67
C ALA A 193 9.18 -3.07 0.06
N ASP A 194 9.75 -1.89 0.27
CA ASP A 194 11.01 -1.42 -0.32
C ASP A 194 12.17 -1.41 0.70
N ALA A 195 12.07 -2.24 1.73
CA ALA A 195 13.13 -2.38 2.70
C ALA A 195 14.40 -2.95 2.04
N ILE A 196 15.51 -2.21 2.09
CA ILE A 196 16.81 -2.69 1.61
C ILE A 196 17.19 -3.98 2.36
N THR A 197 17.43 -5.04 1.59
CA THR A 197 17.88 -6.35 2.07
C THR A 197 19.07 -6.83 1.25
N THR A 198 20.12 -7.33 1.91
CA THR A 198 21.30 -7.89 1.23
C THR A 198 21.30 -9.40 1.38
N ILE A 199 21.39 -10.12 0.26
CA ILE A 199 21.52 -11.58 0.23
C ILE A 199 22.93 -11.91 -0.26
N TYR A 200 23.71 -12.55 0.60
CA TYR A 200 25.00 -13.12 0.22
C TYR A 200 24.78 -14.48 -0.48
N LEU A 201 25.47 -14.65 -1.61
CA LEU A 201 25.43 -15.83 -2.46
C LEU A 201 26.85 -16.36 -2.69
N SER A 202 27.01 -17.67 -2.57
CA SER A 202 28.22 -18.37 -3.01
C SER A 202 28.38 -18.33 -4.53
N GLU A 203 29.57 -18.62 -5.04
CA GLU A 203 29.81 -18.68 -6.50
C GLU A 203 28.92 -19.70 -7.21
N ASP A 204 28.67 -20.85 -6.58
CA ASP A 204 27.82 -21.90 -7.15
C ASP A 204 26.35 -21.47 -7.20
N GLU A 205 25.85 -20.82 -6.15
CA GLU A 205 24.50 -20.23 -6.14
C GLU A 205 24.38 -19.13 -7.20
N ARG A 206 25.41 -18.30 -7.35
CA ARG A 206 25.48 -17.28 -8.42
C ARG A 206 25.42 -17.91 -9.80
N LYS A 207 26.15 -19.00 -10.07
CA LYS A 207 26.11 -19.73 -11.34
C LYS A 207 24.71 -20.29 -11.62
N LEU A 208 24.07 -20.92 -10.63
CA LEU A 208 22.72 -21.47 -10.76
C LEU A 208 21.66 -20.39 -11.06
N LEU A 209 21.89 -19.16 -10.63
CA LEU A 209 21.04 -18.00 -10.92
C LEU A 209 21.38 -17.31 -12.25
N GLY A 210 22.40 -17.78 -12.98
CA GLY A 210 22.91 -17.10 -14.17
C GLY A 210 23.59 -15.76 -13.86
N LYS A 211 24.08 -15.58 -12.62
CA LYS A 211 24.77 -14.38 -12.12
C LYS A 211 26.25 -14.65 -11.79
N GLY A 212 26.84 -15.64 -12.46
CA GLY A 212 28.26 -15.94 -12.37
C GLY A 212 29.13 -14.77 -12.85
N ALA A 213 30.43 -14.84 -12.59
CA ALA A 213 31.38 -13.91 -13.20
C ALA A 213 31.52 -14.24 -14.70
N GLY A 214 31.22 -13.28 -15.58
CA GLY A 214 31.29 -13.43 -17.03
C GLY A 214 30.07 -12.84 -17.75
N GLU A 215 30.16 -12.74 -19.08
CA GLU A 215 29.07 -12.27 -19.93
C GLU A 215 28.03 -13.38 -20.13
N VAL A 216 26.75 -13.11 -19.82
CA VAL A 216 25.66 -14.08 -19.99
C VAL A 216 25.16 -14.01 -21.42
N ILE A 217 25.43 -15.06 -22.19
CA ILE A 217 25.05 -15.14 -23.60
C ILE A 217 23.72 -15.90 -23.72
N ASN A 218 22.73 -15.30 -24.38
CA ASN A 218 21.47 -15.99 -24.70
C ASN A 218 21.71 -17.03 -25.81
N ALA A 219 21.66 -18.32 -25.46
CA ALA A 219 21.89 -19.42 -26.39
C ALA A 219 20.79 -19.58 -27.46
N ASP A 220 19.59 -19.02 -27.21
CA ASP A 220 18.45 -19.07 -28.13
C ASP A 220 18.44 -17.89 -29.12
N ASP A 221 19.32 -16.89 -28.96
CA ASP A 221 19.48 -15.80 -29.93
C ASP A 221 20.32 -16.29 -31.13
N PRO A 222 19.77 -16.29 -32.36
CA PRO A 222 20.49 -16.73 -33.55
C PRO A 222 21.81 -15.99 -33.81
N ARG A 223 21.97 -14.77 -33.27
CA ARG A 223 23.18 -13.95 -33.40
C ARG A 223 24.34 -14.46 -32.55
N ASN A 224 24.06 -15.24 -31.50
CA ASN A 224 25.08 -15.77 -30.59
C ASN A 224 25.56 -17.17 -30.98
N ARG A 225 25.08 -17.71 -32.10
CA ARG A 225 25.24 -19.12 -32.49
C ARG A 225 26.70 -19.52 -32.71
N GLU A 226 27.55 -18.60 -33.16
CA GLU A 226 28.99 -18.84 -33.36
C GLU A 226 29.74 -18.87 -32.01
N LEU A 227 29.47 -17.88 -31.14
CA LEU A 227 29.99 -17.84 -29.77
C LEU A 227 29.63 -19.08 -28.95
N VAL A 228 28.37 -19.54 -29.04
CA VAL A 228 27.91 -20.77 -28.36
C VAL A 228 28.63 -22.00 -28.92
N ARG A 229 28.90 -22.06 -30.23
CA ARG A 229 29.63 -23.17 -30.86
C ARG A 229 31.09 -23.21 -30.45
N GLU A 230 31.74 -22.07 -30.28
CA GLU A 230 33.12 -21.99 -29.81
C GLU A 230 33.24 -22.44 -28.35
N MET A 231 32.32 -22.04 -27.49
CA MET A 231 32.29 -22.45 -26.07
C MET A 231 32.07 -23.95 -25.85
N ILE A 232 31.43 -24.66 -26.80
CA ILE A 232 31.16 -26.11 -26.71
C ILE A 232 32.32 -26.94 -27.31
N ARG A 233 33.27 -26.30 -28.01
CA ARG A 233 34.38 -26.99 -28.71
C ARG A 233 35.63 -27.21 -27.85
N GLU A 234 35.69 -26.65 -26.65
CA GLU A 234 36.65 -27.03 -25.59
C GLU A 234 36.13 -28.21 -24.76
#